data_AF-A0A0F9S2W3-F1
#
_entry.id   AF-A0A0F9S2W3-F1
#
_cell.length_a   1.000
_cell.length_b   1.000
_cell.length_c   1.000
_cell.angle_alpha   90.00
_cell.angle_beta   90.00
_cell.angle_gamma   90.00
#
_symmetry.space_group_name_H-M   'P 1'
#
loop_
_entity.id
_entity.type
_entity.pdbx_description
1 polymer ?
#
loop_
_entity_poly.entity_id
_entity_poly.type
_entity_poly.pdbx_seq_one_letter_code
_entity_poly.pdbx_strand_id
1 'polypeptide(L)'
;MAEIKKLSSITDKWTRVTPMRTEDYKLGIKNPKRDWAEETESAKANWKAGIDAAHTKDLFAKGVKEAGTKKWQDKALQKGPGRFAEGVVIAGPDFESGFKRYHAAIEAADLGPKFPRRDPRNLGRVKIIVDALIAEKLGT
;
A
#
# COMPACT_ATOMS: atom_id res chain seq x y z
N MET A 1 34.10 23.94 16.05
CA MET A 1 32.81 23.66 15.37
C MET A 1 33.09 22.92 14.07
N ALA A 2 32.24 21.98 13.66
CA ALA A 2 32.46 21.27 12.40
C ALA A 2 32.26 22.21 11.20
N GLU A 3 33.20 22.19 10.24
CA GLU A 3 33.06 22.93 8.99
C GLU A 3 32.04 22.24 8.09
N ILE A 4 30.84 22.82 7.99
CA ILE A 4 29.74 22.29 7.19
C ILE A 4 29.30 23.32 6.14
N LYS A 5 28.98 22.83 4.94
CA LYS A 5 28.42 23.66 3.87
C LYS A 5 27.09 24.27 4.29
N LYS A 6 26.74 25.42 3.70
CA LYS A 6 25.41 26.02 3.86
C LYS A 6 24.33 25.02 3.44
N LEU A 7 23.23 25.00 4.21
CA LEU A 7 22.10 24.10 3.95
C LEU A 7 21.56 24.26 2.53
N SER A 8 21.41 25.49 2.05
CA SER A 8 20.97 25.77 0.67
C SER A 8 21.86 25.10 -0.38
N SER A 9 23.19 25.21 -0.25
CA SER A 9 24.13 24.56 -1.16
C SER A 9 24.02 23.02 -1.14
N ILE A 10 23.67 22.43 0.01
CA ILE A 10 23.42 21.00 0.13
C ILE A 10 22.11 20.64 -0.59
N THR A 11 21.03 21.40 -0.35
CA THR A 11 19.71 21.20 -0.99
C THR A 11 19.75 21.38 -2.50
N ASP A 12 20.46 22.39 -3.00
CA ASP A 12 20.62 22.67 -4.42
C ASP A 12 21.36 21.53 -5.13
N LYS A 13 22.46 21.06 -4.54
CA LYS A 13 23.21 19.91 -5.05
C LYS A 13 22.32 18.66 -5.07
N TRP A 14 21.61 18.38 -3.98
CA TRP A 14 20.76 17.20 -3.88
C TRP A 14 19.63 17.21 -4.91
N THR A 15 18.94 18.34 -5.07
CA THR A 15 17.82 18.49 -6.01
C THR A 15 18.30 18.39 -7.46
N ARG A 16 19.47 18.96 -7.79
CA ARG A 16 20.01 18.92 -9.15
C ARG A 16 20.57 17.55 -9.55
N VAL A 17 21.28 16.87 -8.65
CA VAL A 17 22.07 15.68 -9.00
C VAL A 17 21.32 14.37 -8.79
N THR A 18 20.42 14.27 -7.79
CA THR A 18 19.71 13.01 -7.50
C THR A 18 18.85 12.52 -8.68
N PRO A 19 18.08 13.37 -9.39
CA PRO A 19 17.27 12.92 -10.52
C PRO A 19 18.11 12.31 -11.66
N MET A 20 19.35 12.75 -11.86
CA MET A 20 20.26 12.24 -12.89
C MET A 20 20.69 10.79 -12.63
N ARG A 21 20.46 10.25 -11.44
CA ARG A 21 20.83 8.89 -11.02
C ARG A 21 19.68 7.89 -11.14
N THR A 22 18.66 8.20 -11.95
CA THR A 22 17.50 7.32 -12.16
C THR A 22 17.91 5.95 -12.73
N GLU A 23 18.92 5.91 -13.61
CA GLU A 23 19.43 4.63 -14.14
C GLU A 23 20.18 3.82 -13.08
N ASP A 24 20.99 4.47 -12.22
CA ASP A 24 21.64 3.78 -11.09
C ASP A 24 20.60 3.15 -10.15
N TYR A 25 19.50 3.88 -9.88
CA TYR A 25 18.38 3.37 -9.10
C TYR A 25 17.76 2.12 -9.74
N LYS A 26 17.51 2.14 -11.05
CA LYS A 26 16.97 0.98 -11.80
C LYS A 26 17.94 -0.21 -11.78
N LEU A 27 19.23 0.03 -11.99
CA LEU A 27 20.26 -1.01 -11.98
C LEU A 27 20.38 -1.66 -10.60
N GLY A 28 20.28 -0.87 -9.52
CA GLY A 28 20.29 -1.37 -8.15
C GLY A 28 19.10 -2.27 -7.81
N ILE A 29 17.91 -1.98 -8.35
CA ILE A 29 16.73 -2.85 -8.20
C ILE A 29 16.91 -4.14 -9.00
N LYS A 30 17.43 -4.06 -10.23
CA LYS A 30 17.60 -5.23 -11.10
C LYS A 30 18.73 -6.16 -10.65
N ASN A 31 19.75 -5.63 -9.99
CA ASN A 31 20.95 -6.38 -9.58
C ASN A 31 21.29 -6.07 -8.12
N PRO A 32 20.43 -6.47 -7.16
CA PRO A 32 20.69 -6.18 -5.78
C PRO A 32 21.87 -7.02 -5.28
N LYS A 33 22.71 -6.45 -4.40
CA LYS A 33 23.88 -7.16 -3.83
C LYS A 33 23.50 -8.35 -2.95
N ARG A 34 22.29 -8.30 -2.39
CA ARG A 34 21.65 -9.34 -1.59
C ARG A 34 20.18 -9.38 -1.97
N ASP A 35 19.58 -10.54 -1.94
CA ASP A 35 18.16 -10.66 -2.24
C ASP A 35 17.33 -9.85 -1.24
N TRP A 36 16.35 -9.09 -1.77
CA TRP A 36 15.55 -8.22 -0.93
C TRP A 36 14.60 -9.01 -0.01
N ALA A 37 13.98 -10.09 -0.52
CA ALA A 37 13.00 -10.84 0.24
C ALA A 37 13.66 -11.61 1.38
N GLU A 38 14.76 -12.32 1.10
CA GLU A 38 15.54 -13.08 2.07
C GLU A 38 16.05 -12.20 3.23
N GLU A 39 16.68 -11.06 2.90
CA GLU A 39 17.20 -10.15 3.91
C GLU A 39 16.08 -9.48 4.73
N THR A 40 14.97 -9.14 4.08
CA THR A 40 13.81 -8.53 4.76
C THR A 40 13.16 -9.51 5.73
N GLU A 41 13.00 -10.77 5.33
CA GLU A 41 12.47 -11.82 6.19
C GLU A 41 13.39 -12.08 7.38
N SER A 42 14.69 -12.19 7.13
CA SER A 42 15.71 -12.36 8.18
C SER A 42 15.73 -11.20 9.19
N ALA A 43 15.36 -9.99 8.76
CA ALA A 43 15.31 -8.80 9.60
C ALA A 43 14.03 -8.65 10.45
N LYS A 44 13.10 -9.61 10.41
CA LYS A 44 11.79 -9.52 11.10
C LYS A 44 11.89 -9.18 12.60
N ALA A 45 12.85 -9.78 13.31
CA ALA A 45 13.06 -9.51 14.73
C ALA A 45 13.51 -8.05 14.99
N ASN A 46 14.40 -7.53 14.15
CA ASN A 46 14.88 -6.15 14.22
C ASN A 46 13.76 -5.16 13.92
N TRP A 47 12.93 -5.45 12.90
CA TRP A 47 11.74 -4.66 12.59
C TRP A 47 10.81 -4.57 13.81
N LYS A 48 10.50 -5.71 14.46
CA LYS A 48 9.65 -5.74 15.66
C LYS A 48 10.23 -4.86 16.78
N ALA A 49 11.50 -5.06 17.12
CA ALA A 49 12.16 -4.30 18.18
C ALA A 49 12.12 -2.78 17.90
N GLY A 50 12.31 -2.38 16.64
CA GLY A 50 12.19 -0.97 16.22
C GLY A 50 10.79 -0.40 16.38
N ILE A 51 9.76 -1.15 15.98
CA ILE A 51 8.35 -0.74 16.14
C ILE A 51 7.97 -0.64 17.62
N ASP A 52 8.35 -1.61 18.46
CA ASP A 52 8.07 -1.58 19.91
C ASP A 52 8.70 -0.36 20.58
N ALA A 53 9.95 -0.04 20.24
CA ALA A 53 10.64 1.14 20.75
C ALA A 53 9.98 2.45 20.28
N ALA A 54 9.54 2.52 19.02
CA ALA A 54 8.83 3.67 18.48
C ALA A 54 7.46 3.85 19.12
N HIS A 55 6.73 2.75 19.36
CA HIS A 55 5.44 2.73 20.03
C HIS A 55 5.56 3.20 21.48
N THR A 56 6.53 2.66 22.24
CA THR A 56 6.82 3.06 23.62
C THR A 56 7.09 4.55 23.75
N LYS A 57 7.72 5.14 22.71
CA LYS A 57 8.06 6.57 22.65
C LYS A 57 6.96 7.44 22.03
N ASP A 58 5.83 6.86 21.63
CA ASP A 58 4.71 7.51 20.95
C ASP A 58 5.14 8.30 19.68
N LEU A 59 6.11 7.78 18.93
CA LEU A 59 6.68 8.50 17.79
C LEU A 59 5.70 8.67 16.64
N PHE A 60 4.78 7.72 16.45
CA PHE A 60 3.75 7.80 15.42
C PHE A 60 2.83 9.00 15.65
N ALA A 61 2.20 9.12 16.83
CA ALA A 61 1.28 10.22 17.10
C ALA A 61 1.99 11.58 17.09
N LYS A 62 3.24 11.65 17.59
CA LYS A 62 4.08 12.85 17.49
C LYS A 62 4.32 13.26 16.04
N GLY A 63 4.70 12.32 15.17
CA GLY A 63 4.90 12.59 13.75
C GLY A 63 3.63 13.03 13.03
N VAL A 64 2.47 12.45 13.37
CA VAL A 64 1.16 12.88 12.85
C VAL A 64 0.86 14.32 13.26
N LYS A 65 1.06 14.66 14.54
CA LYS A 65 0.86 16.03 15.06
C LYS A 65 1.80 17.03 14.38
N GLU A 66 3.06 16.66 14.18
CA GLU A 66 4.06 17.50 13.51
C GLU A 66 3.71 17.74 12.03
N ALA A 67 3.25 16.70 11.32
CA ALA A 67 2.87 16.84 9.93
C ALA A 67 1.58 17.68 9.77
N GLY A 68 0.57 17.38 10.59
CA GLY A 68 -0.77 17.95 10.46
C GLY A 68 -1.45 17.63 9.12
N THR A 69 -2.70 18.07 8.99
CA THR A 69 -3.52 17.83 7.79
C THR A 69 -2.92 18.46 6.54
N LYS A 70 -2.35 19.67 6.65
CA LYS A 70 -1.88 20.44 5.49
C LYS A 70 -0.72 19.76 4.77
N LYS A 71 0.30 19.28 5.51
CA LYS A 71 1.44 18.60 4.91
C LYS A 71 1.02 17.31 4.21
N TRP A 72 0.08 16.57 4.81
CA TRP A 72 -0.50 15.38 4.17
C TRP A 72 -1.22 15.74 2.87
N GLN A 73 -2.15 16.71 2.89
CA GLN A 73 -2.87 17.15 1.71
C GLN A 73 -1.94 17.57 0.58
N ASP A 74 -0.96 18.43 0.87
CA ASP A 74 -0.02 18.93 -0.15
C ASP A 74 0.77 17.80 -0.80
N LYS A 75 1.32 16.88 0.00
CA LYS A 75 2.13 15.77 -0.53
C LYS A 75 1.29 14.72 -1.23
N ALA A 76 0.09 14.43 -0.72
CA ALA A 76 -0.84 13.49 -1.33
C ALA A 76 -1.33 14.02 -2.69
N LEU A 77 -1.72 15.30 -2.78
CA LEU A 77 -2.20 15.89 -4.03
C LEU A 77 -1.08 16.09 -5.06
N GLN A 78 0.13 16.43 -4.62
CA GLN A 78 1.24 16.66 -5.54
C GLN A 78 1.79 15.36 -6.18
N LYS A 79 1.74 14.22 -5.46
CA LYS A 79 2.37 12.96 -5.91
C LYS A 79 1.38 11.83 -6.15
N GLY A 80 0.27 11.83 -5.42
CA GLY A 80 -0.70 10.74 -5.35
C GLY A 80 -1.43 10.48 -6.66
N PRO A 81 -2.04 11.49 -7.33
CA PRO A 81 -2.84 11.25 -8.53
C PRO A 81 -2.09 10.50 -9.64
N GLY A 82 -0.85 10.89 -9.94
CA GLY A 82 -0.03 10.21 -10.95
C GLY A 82 0.32 8.77 -10.55
N ARG A 83 0.79 8.58 -9.31
CA ARG A 83 1.12 7.24 -8.78
C ARG A 83 -0.08 6.31 -8.70
N PHE A 84 -1.26 6.85 -8.40
CA PHE A 84 -2.50 6.09 -8.33
C PHE A 84 -2.90 5.60 -9.73
N ALA A 85 -2.98 6.49 -10.72
CA ALA A 85 -3.36 6.12 -12.07
C ALA A 85 -2.38 5.12 -12.70
N GLU A 86 -1.08 5.40 -12.66
CA GLU A 86 -0.05 4.49 -13.20
C GLU A 86 0.00 3.17 -12.44
N GLY A 87 -0.08 3.23 -11.11
CA GLY A 87 -0.03 2.05 -10.25
C GLY A 87 -1.20 1.11 -10.47
N VAL A 88 -2.42 1.62 -10.64
CA VAL A 88 -3.61 0.80 -10.93
C VAL A 88 -3.48 0.08 -12.27
N VAL A 89 -2.96 0.75 -13.30
CA VAL A 89 -2.74 0.12 -14.61
C VAL A 89 -1.72 -1.02 -14.51
N ILE A 90 -0.61 -0.79 -13.80
CA ILE A 90 0.42 -1.82 -13.59
C ILE A 90 -0.12 -3.01 -12.78
N ALA A 91 -0.95 -2.75 -11.77
CA ALA A 91 -1.48 -3.76 -10.86
C ALA A 91 -2.66 -4.58 -11.41
N GLY A 92 -3.11 -4.33 -12.65
CA GLY A 92 -4.25 -5.04 -13.25
C GLY A 92 -4.16 -6.58 -13.17
N PRO A 93 -3.04 -7.21 -13.59
CA PRO A 93 -2.86 -8.65 -13.50
C PRO A 93 -2.85 -9.18 -12.06
N ASP A 94 -2.27 -8.44 -11.13
CA ASP A 94 -2.26 -8.81 -9.70
C ASP A 94 -3.67 -8.79 -9.11
N PHE A 95 -4.47 -7.77 -9.49
CA PHE A 95 -5.87 -7.69 -9.11
C PHE A 95 -6.67 -8.86 -9.67
N GLU A 96 -6.52 -9.18 -10.96
CA GLU A 96 -7.19 -10.31 -11.60
C GLU A 96 -6.85 -11.62 -10.87
N SER A 97 -5.57 -11.88 -10.66
CA SER A 97 -5.09 -13.08 -9.96
C SER A 97 -5.64 -13.18 -8.53
N GLY A 98 -5.54 -12.09 -7.75
CA GLY A 98 -6.00 -12.05 -6.37
C GLY A 98 -7.52 -12.12 -6.22
N PHE A 99 -8.27 -11.54 -7.16
CA PHE A 99 -9.73 -11.51 -7.13
C PHE A 99 -10.38 -12.76 -7.74
N LYS A 100 -9.66 -13.52 -8.58
CA LYS A 100 -10.17 -14.68 -9.29
C LYS A 100 -10.96 -15.66 -8.41
N ARG A 101 -10.45 -15.96 -7.21
CA ARG A 101 -11.11 -16.88 -6.27
C ARG A 101 -12.45 -16.34 -5.75
N TYR A 102 -12.51 -15.03 -5.48
CA TYR A 102 -13.73 -14.36 -5.05
C TYR A 102 -14.74 -14.25 -6.18
N HIS A 103 -14.28 -14.00 -7.41
CA HIS A 103 -15.13 -14.04 -8.59
C HIS A 103 -15.80 -15.43 -8.73
N ALA A 104 -15.01 -16.50 -8.66
CA ALA A 104 -15.53 -17.86 -8.73
C ALA A 104 -16.54 -18.19 -7.61
N ALA A 105 -16.28 -17.74 -6.38
CA ALA A 105 -17.20 -17.91 -5.25
C ALA A 105 -18.53 -17.18 -5.46
N ILE A 106 -18.51 -15.96 -6.02
CA ILE A 106 -19.73 -15.21 -6.37
C ILE A 106 -20.47 -15.91 -7.52
N GLU A 107 -19.75 -16.35 -8.55
CA GLU A 107 -20.31 -17.01 -9.72
C GLU A 107 -21.02 -18.32 -9.38
N ALA A 108 -20.50 -19.07 -8.40
CA ALA A 108 -21.09 -20.30 -7.91
C ALA A 108 -22.28 -20.09 -6.96
N ALA A 109 -22.53 -18.85 -6.48
CA ALA A 109 -23.54 -18.59 -5.47
C ALA A 109 -24.98 -18.69 -6.03
N ASP A 110 -25.77 -19.63 -5.50
CA ASP A 110 -27.20 -19.68 -5.76
C ASP A 110 -27.94 -18.61 -4.95
N LEU A 111 -28.40 -17.56 -5.62
CA LEU A 111 -29.11 -16.46 -5.01
C LEU A 111 -30.61 -16.74 -4.79
N GLY A 112 -31.12 -17.88 -5.24
CA GLY A 112 -32.54 -18.21 -5.22
C GLY A 112 -33.39 -17.31 -6.13
N PRO A 113 -34.72 -17.32 -5.96
CA PRO A 113 -35.62 -16.48 -6.76
C PRO A 113 -35.50 -14.99 -6.42
N LYS A 114 -35.76 -14.14 -7.42
CA LYS A 114 -35.86 -12.69 -7.24
C LYS A 114 -37.31 -12.29 -6.98
N PHE A 115 -37.55 -11.53 -5.92
CA PHE A 115 -38.87 -11.02 -5.52
C PHE A 115 -39.16 -9.65 -6.14
N PRO A 116 -40.42 -9.15 -6.09
CA PRO A 116 -40.79 -7.84 -6.63
C PRO A 116 -39.87 -6.70 -6.16
N ARG A 117 -39.81 -5.63 -6.95
CA ARG A 117 -38.98 -4.46 -6.65
C ARG A 117 -39.26 -3.95 -5.22
N ARG A 118 -38.19 -3.75 -4.44
CA ARG A 118 -38.20 -3.32 -3.02
C ARG A 118 -38.79 -4.32 -2.02
N ASP A 119 -39.04 -5.57 -2.43
CA ASP A 119 -39.36 -6.63 -1.47
C ASP A 119 -38.15 -6.87 -0.55
N PRO A 120 -38.33 -6.84 0.79
CA PRO A 120 -37.24 -6.97 1.75
C PRO A 120 -36.50 -8.31 1.64
N ARG A 121 -37.14 -9.38 1.14
CA ARG A 121 -36.51 -10.69 0.95
C ARG A 121 -35.36 -10.66 -0.05
N ASN A 122 -35.34 -9.69 -0.98
CA ASN A 122 -34.22 -9.52 -1.91
C ASN A 122 -32.91 -9.17 -1.20
N LEU A 123 -32.92 -8.66 0.04
CA LEU A 123 -31.70 -8.43 0.82
C LEU A 123 -30.99 -9.74 1.17
N GLY A 124 -31.72 -10.86 1.30
CA GLY A 124 -31.14 -12.19 1.52
C GLY A 124 -30.16 -12.59 0.40
N ARG A 125 -30.38 -12.12 -0.83
CA ARG A 125 -29.48 -12.36 -1.97
C ARG A 125 -28.12 -11.70 -1.78
N VAL A 126 -28.10 -10.48 -1.21
CA VAL A 126 -26.85 -9.78 -0.88
C VAL A 126 -26.13 -10.53 0.24
N LYS A 127 -26.88 -11.02 1.23
CA LYS A 127 -26.30 -11.83 2.31
C LYS A 127 -25.57 -13.05 1.77
N ILE A 128 -26.17 -13.79 0.82
CA ILE A 128 -25.55 -14.98 0.20
C ILE A 128 -24.22 -14.64 -0.48
N ILE A 129 -24.16 -13.54 -1.25
CA ILE A 129 -22.92 -13.06 -1.87
C ILE A 129 -21.85 -12.75 -0.81
N VAL A 130 -22.23 -12.03 0.25
CA VAL A 130 -21.31 -11.66 1.33
C VAL A 130 -20.82 -12.90 2.09
N ASP A 131 -21.70 -13.86 2.37
CA ASP A 131 -21.35 -15.12 3.02
C ASP A 131 -20.33 -15.90 2.18
N ALA A 132 -20.52 -15.98 0.86
CA ALA A 132 -19.57 -16.63 -0.07
C ALA A 132 -18.19 -15.94 -0.07
N LEU A 133 -18.16 -14.61 -0.04
CA LEU A 133 -16.90 -13.86 0.04
C LEU A 133 -16.19 -14.05 1.38
N ILE A 134 -16.94 -14.15 2.48
CA ILE A 134 -16.38 -14.41 3.82
C ILE A 134 -15.81 -15.82 3.88
N ALA A 135 -16.56 -16.82 3.38
CA ALA A 135 -16.10 -18.21 3.28
C ALA A 135 -14.75 -18.30 2.55
N GLU A 136 -14.64 -17.68 1.37
CA GLU A 136 -13.39 -17.65 0.59
C GLU A 136 -12.24 -16.92 1.31
N LYS A 137 -12.54 -15.85 2.06
CA LYS A 137 -11.52 -15.13 2.83
C LYS A 137 -11.00 -15.95 4.03
N LEU A 138 -11.87 -16.71 4.68
CA LEU A 138 -11.55 -17.49 5.87
C LEU A 138 -11.05 -18.90 5.53
N GLY A 139 -11.24 -19.37 4.30
CA GLY A 139 -10.88 -20.72 3.86
C GLY A 139 -11.80 -21.79 4.43
N THR A 140 -13.09 -21.47 4.63
CA THR A 140 -14.11 -22.33 5.24
C THR A 140 -15.24 -22.64 4.29
#